data_AF-A0A2G3J6D7-F1
#
_entry.id   AF-A0A2G3J6D7-F1
#
_cell.length_a   1.000
_cell.length_b   1.000
_cell.length_c   1.000
_cell.angle_alpha   90.00
_cell.angle_beta   90.00
_cell.angle_gamma   90.00
#
_symmetry.space_group_name_H-M   'P 1'
#
loop_
_entity.id
_entity.type
_entity.pdbx_description
1 polymer ?
#
loop_
_entity_poly.entity_id
_entity_poly.type
_entity_poly.pdbx_seq_one_letter_code
_entity_poly.pdbx_strand_id
1 'polypeptide(L)' 'MPKIEEYGQTLFVVLHLLELDADETIQLGEVGIFVGPNDVLSIRNRSQINFLNVRERCEQEPHLLVHGADSA' A
#
# COMPACT_ATOMS: atom_id res chain seq x y z
N MET A 1 14.48 -1.31 -4.81
CA MET A 1 14.16 -2.64 -5.37
C MET A 1 12.90 -3.12 -4.70
N PRO A 2 11.85 -3.49 -5.46
CA PRO A 2 10.65 -4.06 -4.88
C PRO A 2 11.01 -5.32 -4.08
N LYS A 3 10.40 -5.48 -2.91
CA LYS A 3 10.69 -6.59 -2.02
C LYS A 3 9.50 -6.94 -1.14
N ILE A 4 9.50 -8.16 -0.64
CA ILE A 4 8.61 -8.65 0.40
C ILE A 4 9.45 -9.35 1.47
N GLU A 5 9.22 -9.01 2.73
CA GLU A 5 9.94 -9.56 3.89
C GLU A 5 8.94 -9.87 5.00
N GLU A 6 9.14 -11.00 5.68
CA GLU A 6 8.29 -11.44 6.79
C GLU A 6 8.96 -11.11 8.14
N TYR A 7 8.18 -10.53 9.06
CA TYR A 7 8.59 -10.16 10.41
C TYR A 7 7.54 -10.64 11.41
N GLY A 8 7.66 -11.89 11.87
CA GLY A 8 6.66 -12.49 12.75
C GLY A 8 5.30 -12.58 12.06
N GLN A 9 4.29 -11.85 12.55
CA GLN A 9 2.96 -11.78 11.93
C GLN A 9 2.77 -10.55 11.04
N THR A 10 3.85 -9.87 10.67
CA THR A 10 3.82 -8.68 9.83
C THR A 10 4.56 -8.92 8.53
N LEU A 11 3.96 -8.54 7.40
CA LEU A 11 4.64 -8.48 6.10
C LEU A 11 5.10 -7.05 5.84
N PHE A 12 6.32 -6.88 5.36
CA PHE A 12 6.83 -5.63 4.83
C PHE A 12 7.01 -5.73 3.32
N VAL A 13 6.30 -4.90 2.57
CA VAL A 13 6.31 -4.85 1.11
C VAL A 13 6.81 -3.50 0.64
N VAL A 14 7.71 -3.48 -0.34
CA VAL A 14 8.12 -2.26 -1.03
C VAL A 14 7.77 -2.40 -2.51
N LEU A 15 7.06 -1.41 -3.04
CA LEU A 15 6.73 -1.31 -4.47
C LEU A 15 7.26 0.01 -5.03
N HIS A 16 7.63 0.01 -6.30
CA HIS A 16 7.86 1.25 -7.03
C HIS A 16 6.54 1.83 -7.53
N LEU A 17 6.42 3.15 -7.46
CA LEU A 17 5.31 3.90 -8.03
C LEU A 17 5.86 4.60 -9.27
N LEU A 18 5.31 4.27 -10.43
CA LEU A 18 5.66 4.92 -11.70
C LEU A 18 4.51 5.85 -12.05
N GLU A 19 4.79 7.15 -12.05
CA GLU A 19 3.80 8.18 -12.33
C GLU A 19 4.30 9.03 -13.50
N LEU A 20 3.42 9.38 -14.43
CA LEU A 20 3.73 10.33 -15.49
C LEU A 20 3.51 11.74 -14.94
N ASP A 21 4.49 12.63 -15.10
CA ASP A 21 4.30 14.04 -14.82
C ASP A 21 3.70 14.80 -16.01
N ALA A 22 3.52 16.11 -15.84
CA ALA A 22 2.91 16.97 -16.85
C ALA A 22 3.70 17.05 -18.17
N ASP A 23 4.99 16.73 -18.13
CA ASP A 23 5.89 16.75 -19.29
C ASP A 23 6.06 15.36 -19.91
N GLU A 24 5.17 14.42 -19.58
CA GLU A 24 5.17 13.02 -20.02
C GLU A 24 6.44 12.24 -19.61
N THR A 25 7.13 12.69 -18.56
CA THR A 25 8.30 11.97 -18.03
C THR A 25 7.89 11.04 -16.89
N ILE A 26 8.58 9.90 -16.78
CA ILE A 26 8.32 8.93 -15.73
C ILE A 26 9.03 9.37 -14.45
N GLN A 27 8.23 9.70 -13.43
CA GLN A 27 8.68 9.92 -12.07
C GLN A 27 8.66 8.60 -11.29
N LEU A 28 9.79 8.28 -10.66
CA LEU A 28 9.94 7.11 -9.81
C LEU A 28 9.71 7.49 -8.34
N GLY A 29 8.62 6.97 -7.78
CA GLY A 29 8.34 6.95 -6.36
C GLY A 29 8.39 5.54 -5.78
N GLU A 30 8.05 5.45 -4.50
CA GLU A 30 7.97 4.18 -3.79
C GLU A 30 6.87 4.21 -2.73
N VAL A 31 6.32 3.03 -2.45
CA VAL A 31 5.46 2.79 -1.29
C VAL A 31 6.02 1.64 -0.49
N GLY A 32 6.26 1.88 0.79
CA GLY A 32 6.45 0.86 1.81
C GLY A 32 5.12 0.53 2.46
N ILE A 33 4.81 -0.74 2.61
CA ILE A 33 3.55 -1.24 3.19
C ILE A 33 3.90 -2.23 4.28
N PHE A 34 3.44 -1.97 5.50
CA PHE A 34 3.42 -2.94 6.58
C PHE A 34 2.01 -3.50 6.67
N VAL A 35 1.88 -4.81 6.63
CA VAL A 35 0.61 -5.54 6.75
C VAL A 35 0.66 -6.33 8.04
N GLY A 36 -0.05 -5.87 9.05
CA GLY A 36 -0.29 -6.60 10.29
C GLY A 36 -1.59 -7.39 10.25
N PRO A 37 -1.89 -8.19 11.28
CA PRO A 37 -3.10 -9.01 11.32
C PRO A 37 -4.41 -8.20 11.24
N ASN A 38 -4.39 -6.95 11.72
CA ASN A 38 -5.58 -6.10 11.82
C ASN A 38 -5.35 -4.70 11.22
N ASP A 39 -4.21 -4.46 10.59
CA ASP A 39 -3.84 -3.14 10.10
C ASP A 39 -3.01 -3.21 8.82
N VAL A 40 -3.10 -2.12 8.06
CA VAL A 40 -2.22 -1.85 6.92
C VAL A 40 -1.70 -0.43 7.08
N LEU A 41 -0.38 -0.29 7.21
CA LEU A 41 0.31 0.99 7.25
C LEU A 41 1.09 1.20 5.96
N SER A 42 0.75 2.23 5.20
CA SER A 42 1.49 2.63 4.01
C SER A 42 2.29 3.92 4.23
N ILE A 43 3.56 3.91 3.85
CA ILE A 43 4.43 5.09 3.79
C ILE A 43 4.76 5.33 2.31
N ARG A 44 4.46 6.53 1.81
CA ARG A 44 4.68 6.90 0.41
C ARG A 44 5.80 7.93 0.31
N ASN A 45 6.66 7.77 -0.68
CA ASN A 45 7.73 8.70 -0.99
C ASN A 45 7.66 9.02 -2.49
N ARG A 46 7.63 10.32 -2.81
CA ARG A 46 7.47 10.83 -4.19
C ARG A 46 6.29 10.21 -4.95
N SER A 47 5.10 10.35 -4.38
CA SER A 47 3.85 9.93 -5.02
C SER A 47 2.86 11.09 -5.09
N GLN A 48 2.28 11.32 -6.26
CA GLN A 48 1.18 12.28 -6.46
C GLN A 48 -0.18 11.61 -6.28
N ILE A 49 -0.25 10.28 -6.40
CA ILE A 49 -1.49 9.52 -6.17
C ILE A 49 -1.72 9.34 -4.66
N ASN A 50 -2.85 9.86 -4.17
CA ASN A 50 -3.31 9.56 -2.82
C ASN A 50 -4.13 8.25 -2.81
N PHE A 51 -4.14 7.56 -1.67
CA PHE A 51 -4.87 6.29 -1.50
C PHE A 51 -6.18 6.51 -0.71
N LEU A 52 -6.76 7.72 -0.76
CA LEU A 52 -7.97 8.03 0.00
C LEU A 52 -9.17 7.21 -0.47
N ASN A 53 -9.25 6.93 -1.78
CA ASN A 53 -10.25 6.05 -2.37
C ASN A 53 -10.18 4.60 -1.86
N VAL A 54 -8.97 4.09 -1.56
CA VAL A 54 -8.77 2.77 -0.96
C VAL A 54 -9.36 2.75 0.45
N ARG A 55 -9.07 3.79 1.25
CA ARG A 55 -9.67 3.95 2.58
C ARG A 55 -11.19 4.05 2.49
N GLU A 56 -11.71 4.90 1.61
CA GLU A 56 -13.15 5.13 1.47
C GLU A 56 -13.89 3.83 1.15
N ARG A 57 -13.38 3.01 0.22
CA ARG A 57 -13.96 1.70 -0.09
C ARG A 57 -13.93 0.76 1.12
N CYS A 58 -12.81 0.71 1.84
CA CYS A 58 -12.69 -0.09 3.06
C CYS A 58 -13.72 0.33 4.12
N GLU A 59 -13.95 1.63 4.29
CA GLU A 59 -14.93 2.18 5.24
C GLU A 59 -16.38 1.92 4.79
N GLN A 60 -16.66 1.86 3.48
CA GLN A 60 -17.97 1.54 2.92
C GLN A 60 -18.32 0.04 2.97
N GLU A 61 -17.31 -0.83 2.95
CA GLU A 61 -17.48 -2.29 2.94
C GLU A 61 -16.85 -2.96 4.18
N PRO A 62 -17.28 -2.60 5.42
CA PRO A 62 -16.62 -3.05 6.64
C PRO A 62 -16.71 -4.57 6.87
N HIS A 63 -17.68 -5.24 6.24
CA HIS A 63 -17.81 -6.70 6.28
C HIS A 63 -16.67 -7.41 5.53
N LEU A 64 -16.01 -6.75 4.57
CA LEU A 64 -14.84 -7.28 3.89
C LEU A 64 -13.56 -7.10 4.73
N LEU A 65 -13.51 -6.04 5.55
CA LEU A 65 -12.40 -5.81 6.49
C LEU A 65 -12.32 -6.85 7.61
N VAL A 66 -13.43 -7.51 7.94
CA VAL A 66 -13.50 -8.59 8.94
C VAL A 66 -12.62 -9.78 8.56
N HIS A 67 -12.29 -9.96 7.27
CA HIS A 67 -11.42 -11.04 6.83
C HIS A 67 -9.93 -10.80 7.13
N GLY A 68 -9.55 -9.60 7.58
CA GLY A 68 -8.15 -9.25 7.87
C GLY A 68 -7.24 -9.31 6.64
N ALA A 69 -5.93 -9.18 6.85
CA ALA A 69 -4.97 -9.64 5.87
C ALA A 69 -4.94 -11.18 5.93
N ASP A 70 -5.23 -11.82 4.80
CA ASP A 70 -5.42 -13.26 4.64
C ASP A 70 -4.52 -14.09 5.58
N SER A 71 -5.14 -14.78 6.53
CA SER A 71 -4.44 -15.68 7.47
C SER A 71 -4.29 -17.04 6.81
N ALA A 72 -3.26 -17.17 5.97
CA ALA A 72 -2.70 -18.46 5.56
C ALA A 72 -1.54 -18.84 6.49
#